data_AF-A0A6J6S1Z4-F1
#
_entry.id   AF-A0A6J6S1Z4-F1
#
_cell.length_a   1.000
_cell.length_b   1.000
_cell.length_c   1.000
_cell.angle_alpha   90.00
_cell.angle_beta   90.00
_cell.angle_gamma   90.00
#
_symmetry.space_group_name_H-M   'P 1'
#
loop_
_entity.id
_entity.type
_entity.pdbx_description
1 polymer ?
#
loop_
_entity_poly.entity_id
_entity_poly.type
_entity_poly.pdbx_seq_one_letter_code
_entity_poly.pdbx_strand_id
1 'polypeptide(L)'
;MSTRQTLSLGNERFRVGPWHADPGIAYLTVKSNVMEPSAEGLRACVGTIRDQGYSSIITAALHPLEARPFFDAGFIEYDRLRVLSHDLGRIGMRVNSKPENVRIRKARRSDRSLALDVDKLAFPRFWRLDAAGLDEAISATPRTRFRLAELQDQAIGYSVIGRSRNQGFLQRLATHPDYAGTGVGSALVVDALLWARRRKVTRVLVNTQTDNQRALRLYKQLGFQLTPTDLVVLTKDLP
;
A
#
# COMPACT_ATOMS: atom_id res chain seq x y z
N MET A 1 -21.88 -3.56 -3.65
CA MET A 1 -21.84 -3.62 -2.17
C MET A 1 -20.38 -3.57 -1.72
N SER A 2 -19.78 -2.36 -1.57
CA SER A 2 -18.31 -2.19 -1.47
C SER A 2 -17.87 -1.50 -0.18
N THR A 3 -18.30 -2.03 0.97
CA THR A 3 -17.84 -1.50 2.26
C THR A 3 -17.35 -2.62 3.14
N ARG A 4 -16.09 -2.51 3.56
CA ARG A 4 -15.50 -3.44 4.52
C ARG A 4 -16.25 -3.36 5.84
N GLN A 5 -16.75 -4.49 6.30
CA GLN A 5 -17.43 -4.67 7.56
C GLN A 5 -16.45 -5.09 8.66
N THR A 6 -16.80 -4.83 9.91
CA THR A 6 -16.08 -5.37 11.06
C THR A 6 -16.80 -6.62 11.55
N LEU A 7 -16.13 -7.76 11.55
CA LEU A 7 -16.59 -8.99 12.17
C LEU A 7 -16.04 -9.03 13.60
N SER A 8 -16.92 -9.16 14.59
CA SER A 8 -16.55 -9.33 15.99
C SER A 8 -16.80 -10.77 16.40
N LEU A 9 -15.74 -11.50 16.76
CA LEU A 9 -15.80 -12.90 17.16
C LEU A 9 -15.15 -13.01 18.55
N GLY A 10 -15.98 -13.15 19.58
CA GLY A 10 -15.52 -12.97 20.96
C GLY A 10 -14.90 -11.59 21.19
N ASN A 11 -13.66 -11.55 21.67
CA ASN A 11 -12.90 -10.32 21.87
C ASN A 11 -12.11 -9.86 20.63
N GLU A 12 -12.14 -10.64 19.56
CA GLU A 12 -11.35 -10.41 18.35
C GLU A 12 -12.14 -9.62 17.31
N ARG A 13 -11.46 -8.72 16.58
CA ARG A 13 -12.09 -7.86 15.58
C ARG A 13 -11.34 -7.91 14.26
N PHE A 14 -12.00 -8.49 13.27
CA PHE A 14 -11.53 -8.59 11.90
C PHE A 14 -12.24 -7.54 11.03
N ARG A 15 -11.58 -7.01 10.01
CA ARG A 15 -12.26 -6.30 8.93
C ARG A 15 -12.18 -7.11 7.65
N VAL A 16 -13.33 -7.25 7.01
CA VAL A 16 -13.53 -8.06 5.81
C VAL A 16 -14.30 -7.26 4.79
N GLY A 17 -13.93 -7.35 3.52
CA GLY A 17 -14.72 -6.90 2.38
C GLY A 17 -14.04 -7.29 1.07
N PRO A 18 -14.55 -6.84 -0.09
CA PRO A 18 -13.99 -7.24 -1.38
C PRO A 18 -12.55 -6.73 -1.58
N TRP A 19 -11.74 -7.53 -2.26
CA TRP A 19 -10.40 -7.17 -2.70
C TRP A 19 -10.46 -6.36 -4.00
N HIS A 20 -10.41 -5.04 -3.84
CA HIS A 20 -10.40 -4.09 -4.96
C HIS A 20 -11.51 -4.39 -5.99
N ALA A 21 -11.14 -4.54 -7.26
CA ALA A 21 -12.06 -4.82 -8.35
C ALA A 21 -12.46 -6.30 -8.47
N ASP A 22 -11.99 -7.18 -7.59
CA ASP A 22 -12.37 -8.59 -7.56
C ASP A 22 -13.29 -8.87 -6.36
N PRO A 23 -14.62 -8.85 -6.56
CA PRO A 23 -15.57 -9.07 -5.48
C PRO A 23 -15.62 -10.52 -4.99
N GLY A 24 -15.01 -11.47 -5.71
CA GLY A 24 -14.94 -12.88 -5.29
C GLY A 24 -13.90 -13.13 -4.21
N ILE A 25 -12.94 -12.23 -4.03
CA ILE A 25 -11.84 -12.37 -3.08
C ILE A 25 -12.12 -11.49 -1.85
N ALA A 26 -12.08 -12.09 -0.67
CA ALA A 26 -12.19 -11.36 0.59
C ALA A 26 -10.85 -10.79 1.02
N TYR A 27 -10.77 -9.48 1.23
CA TYR A 27 -9.66 -8.84 1.90
C TYR A 27 -9.83 -8.87 3.42
N LEU A 28 -8.90 -9.53 4.11
CA LEU A 28 -8.90 -9.72 5.56
C LEU A 28 -7.81 -8.88 6.24
N THR A 29 -8.21 -8.09 7.24
CA THR A 29 -7.28 -7.36 8.12
C THR A 29 -7.66 -7.51 9.58
N VAL A 30 -6.67 -7.44 10.46
CA VAL A 30 -6.85 -7.45 11.92
C VAL A 30 -6.66 -6.02 12.42
N LYS A 31 -7.56 -5.50 13.27
CA LYS A 31 -7.35 -4.18 13.86
C LYS A 31 -6.26 -4.26 14.94
N SER A 32 -5.31 -3.33 14.88
CA SER A 32 -4.06 -3.27 15.67
C SER A 32 -4.20 -3.10 17.20
N ASN A 33 -5.41 -3.24 17.75
CA ASN A 33 -5.71 -3.09 19.17
C ASN A 33 -6.10 -4.40 19.87
N VAL A 34 -5.91 -5.54 19.19
CA VAL A 34 -5.99 -6.88 19.78
C VAL A 34 -4.56 -7.48 19.77
N MET A 35 -4.22 -8.25 20.80
CA MET A 35 -3.12 -9.23 20.70
C MET A 35 -3.30 -10.08 19.43
N GLU A 36 -2.22 -10.67 18.92
CA GLU A 36 -2.25 -11.57 17.75
C GLU A 36 -3.52 -12.45 17.73
N PRO A 37 -4.25 -12.50 16.60
CA PRO A 37 -5.51 -13.21 16.59
C PRO A 37 -5.29 -14.70 16.89
N SER A 38 -6.21 -15.30 17.62
CA SER A 38 -6.16 -16.73 17.91
C SER A 38 -6.41 -17.53 16.63
N ALA A 39 -5.79 -18.70 16.51
CA ALA A 39 -6.04 -19.60 15.37
C ALA A 39 -7.51 -20.03 15.31
N GLU A 40 -8.20 -20.13 16.46
CA GLU A 40 -9.63 -20.43 16.53
C GLU A 40 -10.49 -19.28 16.01
N GLY A 41 -10.23 -18.04 16.44
CA GLY A 41 -10.90 -16.84 15.95
C GLY A 41 -10.71 -16.64 14.46
N LEU A 42 -9.51 -16.91 13.93
CA LEU A 42 -9.24 -16.92 12.50
C LEU A 42 -10.06 -17.98 11.77
N ARG A 43 -10.14 -19.22 12.27
CA ARG A 43 -10.98 -20.28 11.67
C ARG A 43 -12.46 -19.92 11.65
N ALA A 44 -12.97 -19.33 12.74
CA ALA A 44 -14.35 -18.83 12.80
C ALA A 44 -14.58 -17.69 11.81
N CYS A 45 -13.61 -16.78 11.66
CA CYS A 45 -13.64 -15.71 10.67
C CYS A 45 -13.67 -16.26 9.24
N VAL A 46 -12.81 -17.24 8.93
CA VAL A 46 -12.78 -17.94 7.63
C VAL A 46 -14.14 -18.58 7.32
N GLY A 47 -14.76 -19.25 8.30
CA GLY A 47 -16.10 -19.81 8.13
C GLY A 47 -17.15 -18.74 7.76
N THR A 48 -17.15 -17.62 8.49
CA THR A 48 -18.04 -16.49 8.20
C THR A 48 -17.81 -15.89 6.82
N ILE A 49 -16.54 -15.79 6.38
CA ILE A 49 -16.20 -15.27 5.04
C ILE A 49 -16.70 -16.22 3.95
N ARG A 50 -16.51 -17.53 4.12
CA ARG A 50 -17.02 -18.54 3.18
C ARG A 50 -18.54 -18.47 3.07
N ASP A 51 -19.24 -18.37 4.19
CA ASP A 51 -20.71 -18.31 4.21
C ASP A 51 -21.25 -17.01 3.56
N GLN A 52 -20.41 -15.99 3.38
CA GLN A 52 -20.72 -14.78 2.59
C GLN A 52 -20.50 -14.94 1.07
N GLY A 53 -20.04 -16.11 0.61
CA GLY A 53 -19.89 -16.45 -0.81
C GLY A 53 -18.59 -16.01 -1.46
N TYR A 54 -17.57 -15.64 -0.68
CA TYR A 54 -16.22 -15.40 -1.23
C TYR A 54 -15.55 -16.72 -1.61
N SER A 55 -14.77 -16.73 -2.70
CA SER A 55 -14.04 -17.91 -3.20
C SER A 55 -12.63 -18.04 -2.61
N SER A 56 -12.06 -16.95 -2.10
CA SER A 56 -10.74 -16.95 -1.47
C SER A 56 -10.58 -15.75 -0.55
N ILE A 57 -9.52 -15.77 0.26
CA ILE A 57 -9.15 -14.71 1.19
C ILE A 57 -7.74 -14.23 0.85
N ILE A 58 -7.51 -12.93 0.83
CA ILE A 58 -6.19 -12.32 0.79
C ILE A 58 -6.00 -11.39 2.01
N THR A 59 -4.84 -11.45 2.66
CA THR A 59 -4.57 -10.62 3.84
C THR A 59 -4.02 -9.25 3.47
N ALA A 60 -4.07 -8.30 4.41
CA ALA A 60 -3.08 -7.21 4.42
C ALA A 60 -1.65 -7.77 4.41
N ALA A 61 -0.67 -6.96 4.05
CA ALA A 61 0.73 -7.30 4.28
C ALA A 61 1.01 -7.39 5.78
N LEU A 62 1.48 -8.55 6.24
CA LEU A 62 1.70 -8.89 7.64
C LEU A 62 3.20 -8.94 7.95
N HIS A 63 3.58 -8.56 9.17
CA HIS A 63 4.89 -8.92 9.68
C HIS A 63 4.97 -10.45 9.88
N PRO A 64 6.12 -11.12 9.70
CA PRO A 64 6.20 -12.58 9.80
C PRO A 64 5.77 -13.15 11.16
N LEU A 65 5.94 -12.37 12.24
CA LEU A 65 5.42 -12.72 13.56
C LEU A 65 3.88 -12.70 13.59
N GLU A 66 3.26 -11.66 13.02
CA GLU A 66 1.80 -11.52 12.92
C GLU A 66 1.18 -12.56 11.96
N ALA A 67 1.98 -13.10 11.03
CA ALA A 67 1.56 -14.11 10.08
C ALA A 67 1.42 -15.51 10.70
N ARG A 68 2.02 -15.76 11.89
CA ARG A 68 2.06 -17.10 12.47
C ARG A 68 0.66 -17.73 12.68
N PRO A 69 -0.32 -17.04 13.28
CA PRO A 69 -1.65 -17.61 13.47
C PRO A 69 -2.40 -17.89 12.16
N PHE A 70 -2.08 -17.16 11.09
CA PHE A 70 -2.66 -17.39 9.77
C PHE A 70 -2.16 -18.69 9.15
N PHE A 71 -0.86 -18.99 9.27
CA PHE A 71 -0.32 -20.28 8.86
C PHE A 71 -0.96 -21.43 9.64
N ASP A 72 -1.15 -21.26 10.96
CA ASP A 72 -1.83 -22.26 11.80
C ASP A 72 -3.32 -22.42 11.46
N ALA A 73 -3.94 -21.42 10.80
CA ALA A 73 -5.28 -21.48 10.21
C ALA A 73 -5.29 -21.97 8.74
N GLY A 74 -4.14 -22.41 8.23
CA GLY A 74 -3.98 -22.97 6.88
C GLY A 74 -4.04 -21.93 5.76
N PHE A 75 -3.62 -20.70 6.02
CA PHE A 75 -3.24 -19.75 4.96
C PHE A 75 -1.85 -20.13 4.41
N ILE A 76 -1.60 -19.77 3.16
CA ILE A 76 -0.30 -19.95 2.50
C ILE A 76 0.23 -18.61 2.00
N GLU A 77 1.53 -18.52 1.74
CA GLU A 77 2.13 -17.31 1.17
C GLU A 77 1.64 -17.07 -0.25
N TYR A 78 1.10 -15.89 -0.51
CA TYR A 78 0.73 -15.42 -1.85
C TYR A 78 1.88 -14.62 -2.47
N ASP A 79 2.44 -13.68 -1.71
CA ASP A 79 3.53 -12.82 -2.17
C ASP A 79 4.34 -12.27 -0.98
N ARG A 80 5.56 -11.82 -1.28
CA ARG A 80 6.51 -11.25 -0.32
C ARG A 80 6.92 -9.86 -0.75
N LEU A 81 6.85 -8.93 0.21
CA LEU A 81 7.12 -7.52 -0.03
C LEU A 81 8.47 -7.11 0.59
N ARG A 82 9.32 -6.51 -0.24
CA ARG A 82 10.53 -5.80 0.18
C ARG A 82 10.20 -4.51 0.86
N VAL A 83 10.52 -4.43 2.14
CA VAL A 83 10.40 -3.22 2.94
C VAL A 83 11.73 -2.48 2.89
N LEU A 84 11.64 -1.18 2.60
CA LEU A 84 12.76 -0.27 2.61
C LEU A 84 12.44 0.92 3.50
N SER A 85 13.48 1.50 4.07
CA SER A 85 13.38 2.70 4.88
C SER A 85 14.35 3.79 4.46
N HIS A 86 13.87 5.03 4.46
CA HIS A 86 14.70 6.22 4.33
C HIS A 86 14.80 6.93 5.68
N ASP A 87 16.03 7.14 6.15
CA ASP A 87 16.32 7.98 7.32
C ASP A 87 16.39 9.44 6.87
N LEU A 88 15.43 10.26 7.29
CA LEU A 88 15.35 11.68 6.95
C LEU A 88 16.26 12.56 7.83
N GLY A 89 16.80 12.02 8.92
CA GLY A 89 17.69 12.71 9.86
C GLY A 89 19.17 12.56 9.52
N ARG A 90 19.56 11.50 8.80
CA ARG A 90 20.98 11.18 8.52
C ARG A 90 21.43 11.37 7.07
N ILE A 91 20.51 11.34 6.09
CA ILE A 91 20.87 11.27 4.67
C ILE A 91 20.47 12.56 3.96
N GLY A 92 21.44 13.20 3.30
CA GLY A 92 21.19 14.26 2.34
C GLY A 92 20.36 13.71 1.17
N MET A 93 19.18 14.29 0.93
CA MET A 93 18.33 13.87 -0.18
C MET A 93 19.04 14.18 -1.50
N ARG A 94 19.33 13.16 -2.31
CA ARG A 94 19.67 13.37 -3.72
C ARG A 94 18.40 13.84 -4.43
N VAL A 95 18.32 15.14 -4.64
CA VAL A 95 17.24 15.74 -5.42
C VAL A 95 17.64 15.57 -6.88
N ASN A 96 17.05 14.57 -7.55
CA ASN A 96 17.07 14.57 -9.00
C ASN A 96 16.24 15.76 -9.49
N SER A 97 16.71 16.44 -10.53
CA SER A 97 15.91 17.44 -11.22
C SER A 97 14.61 16.80 -11.66
N LYS A 98 13.50 17.43 -11.27
CA LYS A 98 12.17 17.07 -11.78
C LYS A 98 12.21 17.17 -13.31
N PRO A 99 11.62 16.22 -14.05
CA PRO A 99 11.67 16.27 -15.51
C PRO A 99 11.05 17.57 -16.02
N GLU A 100 11.60 18.11 -17.12
CA GLU A 100 11.07 19.32 -17.75
C GLU A 100 9.59 19.13 -18.09
N ASN A 101 8.81 20.21 -17.94
CA ASN A 101 7.37 20.27 -18.25
C ASN A 101 6.43 19.36 -17.44
N VAL A 102 6.96 18.45 -16.61
CA VAL A 102 6.14 17.74 -15.63
C VAL A 102 5.69 18.74 -14.57
N ARG A 103 4.45 18.67 -14.07
CA ARG A 103 3.95 19.46 -12.94
C ARG A 103 3.52 18.51 -11.83
N ILE A 104 4.03 18.71 -10.61
CA ILE A 104 3.55 17.96 -9.43
C ILE A 104 2.65 18.87 -8.61
N ARG A 105 1.37 18.53 -8.52
CA ARG A 105 0.35 19.32 -7.82
C ARG A 105 -0.43 18.51 -6.80
N LYS A 106 -1.13 19.21 -5.90
CA LYS A 106 -2.02 18.59 -4.93
C LYS A 106 -3.19 17.99 -5.71
N ALA A 107 -3.47 16.72 -5.47
CA ALA A 107 -4.65 16.07 -6.01
C ALA A 107 -5.87 16.40 -5.13
N ARG A 108 -7.00 16.64 -5.78
CA ARG A 108 -8.32 16.92 -5.21
C ARG A 108 -9.19 15.66 -5.27
N ARG A 109 -10.39 15.72 -4.69
CA ARG A 109 -11.35 14.61 -4.78
C ARG A 109 -11.77 14.33 -6.23
N SER A 110 -11.90 15.36 -7.06
CA SER A 110 -12.20 15.26 -8.49
C SER A 110 -11.08 14.58 -9.30
N ASP A 111 -9.85 14.57 -8.78
CA ASP A 111 -8.68 13.98 -9.45
C ASP A 111 -8.54 12.47 -9.20
N ARG A 112 -9.45 11.87 -8.41
CA ARG A 112 -9.36 10.44 -8.04
C ARG A 112 -9.46 9.52 -9.25
N SER A 113 -10.34 9.83 -10.20
CA SER A 113 -10.46 9.05 -11.44
C SER A 113 -9.14 9.05 -12.23
N LEU A 114 -8.51 10.22 -12.38
CA LEU A 114 -7.22 10.35 -13.07
C LEU A 114 -6.12 9.51 -12.39
N ALA A 115 -6.06 9.50 -11.06
CA ALA A 115 -5.10 8.66 -10.35
C ALA A 115 -5.39 7.16 -10.53
N LEU A 116 -6.65 6.75 -10.51
CA LEU A 116 -7.06 5.37 -10.74
C LEU A 116 -6.79 4.93 -12.18
N ASP A 117 -6.90 5.83 -13.16
CA ASP A 117 -6.57 5.51 -14.55
C ASP A 117 -5.06 5.28 -14.73
N VAL A 118 -4.22 6.10 -14.10
CA VAL A 118 -2.77 5.82 -13.99
C VAL A 118 -2.51 4.49 -13.26
N ASP A 119 -3.26 4.20 -12.18
CA ASP A 119 -3.11 2.97 -11.40
C ASP A 119 -3.39 1.70 -12.23
N LYS A 120 -4.48 1.70 -13.00
CA LYS A 120 -4.86 0.58 -13.88
C LYS A 120 -3.76 0.24 -14.89
N LEU A 121 -3.05 1.25 -15.38
CA LEU A 121 -1.96 1.11 -16.33
C LEU A 121 -0.66 0.68 -15.66
N ALA A 122 -0.41 1.15 -14.43
CA ALA A 122 0.84 0.90 -13.71
C ALA A 122 0.91 -0.48 -13.04
N PHE A 123 -0.24 -1.10 -12.73
CA PHE A 123 -0.30 -2.33 -11.93
C PHE A 123 -1.01 -3.50 -12.65
N PRO A 124 -0.54 -4.75 -12.44
CA PRO A 124 -1.28 -5.95 -12.79
C PRO A 124 -2.67 -5.96 -12.14
N ARG A 125 -3.66 -6.59 -12.79
CA ARG A 125 -5.07 -6.55 -12.38
C ARG A 125 -5.30 -6.77 -10.89
N PHE A 126 -4.64 -7.76 -10.30
CA PHE A 126 -4.76 -8.13 -8.89
C PHE A 126 -4.36 -6.99 -7.93
N TRP A 127 -3.38 -6.15 -8.31
CA TRP A 127 -2.82 -5.10 -7.47
C TRP A 127 -3.38 -3.71 -7.77
N ARG A 128 -4.33 -3.59 -8.71
CA ARG A 128 -4.96 -2.31 -9.06
C ARG A 128 -5.85 -1.85 -7.91
N LEU A 129 -5.72 -0.58 -7.54
CA LEU A 129 -6.68 0.03 -6.64
C LEU A 129 -7.98 0.32 -7.40
N ASP A 130 -9.08 0.10 -6.70
CA ASP A 130 -10.37 0.68 -7.01
C ASP A 130 -10.58 1.96 -6.18
N ALA A 131 -11.78 2.55 -6.26
CA ALA A 131 -12.10 3.76 -5.49
C ALA A 131 -11.97 3.54 -3.97
N ALA A 132 -12.40 2.38 -3.45
CA ALA A 132 -12.28 2.06 -2.03
C ALA A 132 -10.82 1.90 -1.61
N GLY A 133 -10.01 1.18 -2.41
CA GLY A 133 -8.58 1.02 -2.17
C GLY A 133 -7.80 2.33 -2.16
N LEU A 134 -8.12 3.27 -3.08
CA LEU A 134 -7.51 4.60 -3.06
C LEU A 134 -7.93 5.39 -1.80
N ASP A 135 -9.18 5.28 -1.37
CA ASP A 135 -9.68 5.96 -0.17
C ASP A 135 -8.99 5.46 1.09
N GLU A 136 -8.69 4.18 1.15
CA GLU A 136 -7.92 3.59 2.23
C GLU A 136 -6.46 3.99 2.19
N ALA A 137 -5.83 3.99 1.03
CA ALA A 137 -4.47 4.51 0.90
C ALA A 137 -4.42 5.96 1.40
N ILE A 138 -5.41 6.79 1.08
CA ILE A 138 -5.46 8.20 1.52
C ILE A 138 -5.74 8.32 3.03
N SER A 139 -6.61 7.48 3.59
CA SER A 139 -7.06 7.56 5.00
C SER A 139 -6.26 6.71 5.98
N ALA A 140 -5.33 5.86 5.51
CA ALA A 140 -4.59 4.91 6.34
C ALA A 140 -3.66 5.56 7.39
N THR A 141 -3.45 6.88 7.34
CA THR A 141 -2.78 7.60 8.43
C THR A 141 -3.49 8.92 8.75
N PRO A 142 -3.35 9.47 9.98
CA PRO A 142 -4.02 10.70 10.38
C PRO A 142 -3.68 11.94 9.54
N ARG A 143 -2.51 11.93 8.87
CA ARG A 143 -2.04 13.04 8.05
C ARG A 143 -1.48 12.48 6.75
N THR A 144 -2.09 12.89 5.63
CA THR A 144 -1.74 12.37 4.31
C THR A 144 -1.46 13.50 3.33
N ARG A 145 -0.66 13.20 2.31
CA ARG A 145 -0.50 14.00 1.11
C ARG A 145 -0.75 13.14 -0.12
N PHE A 146 -1.67 13.61 -0.96
CA PHE A 146 -2.01 13.02 -2.24
C PHE A 146 -1.60 13.97 -3.37
N ARG A 147 -0.81 13.47 -4.34
CA ARG A 147 -0.21 14.28 -5.41
C ARG A 147 -0.42 13.61 -6.76
N LEU A 148 -0.66 14.45 -7.78
CA LEU A 148 -0.61 14.08 -9.18
C LEU A 148 0.64 14.67 -9.84
N ALA A 149 1.24 13.90 -10.73
CA ALA A 149 2.20 14.35 -11.72
C ALA A 149 1.47 14.45 -13.07
N GLU A 150 1.61 15.60 -13.72
CA GLU A 150 0.97 15.91 -15.00
C GLU A 150 2.00 16.33 -16.03
N LEU A 151 1.74 16.05 -17.29
CA LEU A 151 2.45 16.59 -18.44
C LEU A 151 1.41 16.97 -19.48
N GLN A 152 1.41 18.22 -19.94
CA GLN A 152 0.42 18.72 -20.92
C GLN A 152 -1.03 18.36 -20.53
N ASP A 153 -1.38 18.62 -19.26
CA ASP A 153 -2.69 18.31 -18.64
C ASP A 153 -3.09 16.82 -18.59
N GLN A 154 -2.23 15.91 -19.02
CA GLN A 154 -2.39 14.47 -18.84
C GLN A 154 -1.81 14.03 -17.48
N ALA A 155 -2.57 13.27 -16.70
CA ALA A 155 -2.06 12.62 -15.50
C ALA A 155 -1.12 11.45 -15.88
N ILE A 156 0.14 11.53 -15.46
CA ILE A 156 1.18 10.55 -15.80
C ILE A 156 1.79 9.86 -14.58
N GLY A 157 1.34 10.23 -13.38
CA GLY A 157 1.82 9.64 -12.14
C GLY A 157 1.05 10.15 -10.93
N TYR A 158 1.06 9.40 -9.84
CA TYR A 158 0.53 9.87 -8.57
C TYR A 158 1.25 9.23 -7.40
N SER A 159 1.16 9.88 -6.24
CA SER A 159 1.65 9.32 -4.99
C SER A 159 0.74 9.66 -3.81
N VAL A 160 0.70 8.74 -2.86
CA VAL A 160 0.04 8.91 -1.56
C VAL A 160 1.09 8.62 -0.49
N ILE A 161 1.40 9.63 0.33
CA ILE A 161 2.25 9.47 1.51
C ILE A 161 1.49 9.88 2.76
N GLY A 162 1.55 9.01 3.77
CA GLY A 162 0.96 9.19 5.08
C GLY A 162 2.00 9.39 6.17
N ARG A 163 1.59 9.92 7.33
CA ARG A 163 2.38 9.87 8.56
C ARG A 163 1.53 9.59 9.79
N SER A 164 2.12 8.83 10.71
CA SER A 164 1.66 8.68 12.09
C SER A 164 2.83 9.00 13.01
N ARG A 165 2.63 9.94 13.95
CA ARG A 165 3.70 10.48 14.81
C ARG A 165 4.91 10.93 13.96
N ASN A 166 6.09 10.38 14.24
CA ASN A 166 7.37 10.65 13.58
C ASN A 166 7.70 9.65 12.45
N GLN A 167 6.77 8.78 12.05
CA GLN A 167 6.96 7.78 10.99
C GLN A 167 6.10 8.10 9.77
N GLY A 168 6.71 8.02 8.59
CA GLY A 168 6.05 8.20 7.30
C GLY A 168 5.90 6.88 6.56
N PHE A 169 4.89 6.79 5.71
CA PHE A 169 4.60 5.61 4.89
C PHE A 169 4.27 6.06 3.47
N LEU A 170 5.08 5.69 2.49
CA LEU A 170 4.73 5.85 1.08
C LEU A 170 3.73 4.75 0.73
N GLN A 171 2.44 5.09 0.83
CA GLN A 171 1.32 4.15 0.75
C GLN A 171 1.03 3.69 -0.68
N ARG A 172 1.28 4.57 -1.66
CA ARG A 172 1.10 4.26 -3.08
C ARG A 172 1.99 5.16 -3.93
N LEU A 173 2.55 4.58 -4.98
CA LEU A 173 3.30 5.29 -6.02
C LEU A 173 2.96 4.62 -7.35
N ALA A 174 2.45 5.39 -8.30
CA ALA A 174 2.17 4.91 -9.65
C ALA A 174 2.77 5.87 -10.68
N THR A 175 3.23 5.33 -11.79
CA THR A 175 3.68 6.10 -12.95
C THR A 175 3.16 5.40 -14.19
N HIS A 176 2.64 6.17 -15.13
CA HIS A 176 2.18 5.66 -16.40
C HIS A 176 3.35 4.98 -17.14
N PRO A 177 3.15 3.77 -17.72
CA PRO A 177 4.23 2.96 -18.29
C PRO A 177 5.03 3.70 -19.37
N ASP A 178 4.39 4.47 -20.25
CA ASP A 178 5.07 5.26 -21.29
C ASP A 178 5.99 6.36 -20.75
N TYR A 179 5.78 6.78 -19.50
CA TYR A 179 6.60 7.77 -18.80
C TYR A 179 7.52 7.10 -17.77
N ALA A 180 7.63 5.77 -17.81
CA ALA A 180 8.43 5.01 -16.89
C ALA A 180 9.91 5.06 -17.29
N GLY A 181 10.68 5.90 -16.60
CA GLY A 181 12.14 5.97 -16.75
C GLY A 181 12.62 7.40 -16.99
N THR A 182 11.66 8.31 -17.14
CA THR A 182 11.87 9.74 -17.38
C THR A 182 12.09 10.53 -16.09
N GLY A 183 12.03 9.91 -14.91
CA GLY A 183 12.21 10.56 -13.60
C GLY A 183 10.93 10.97 -12.87
N VAL A 184 9.73 10.72 -13.42
CA VAL A 184 8.43 11.04 -12.79
C VAL A 184 8.28 10.40 -11.41
N GLY A 185 8.53 9.08 -11.30
CA GLY A 185 8.47 8.37 -10.02
C GLY A 185 9.45 8.96 -8.99
N SER A 186 10.67 9.30 -9.42
CA SER A 186 11.67 9.95 -8.56
C SER A 186 11.18 11.29 -8.03
N ALA A 187 10.62 12.13 -8.91
CA ALA A 187 10.11 13.44 -8.53
C ALA A 187 8.94 13.35 -7.53
N LEU A 188 8.05 12.35 -7.69
CA LEU A 188 6.96 12.08 -6.74
C LEU A 188 7.48 11.62 -5.37
N VAL A 189 8.46 10.72 -5.33
CA VAL A 189 9.08 10.25 -4.08
C VAL A 189 9.81 11.40 -3.38
N VAL A 190 10.53 12.24 -4.12
CA VAL A 190 11.20 13.43 -3.55
C VAL A 190 10.18 14.42 -2.97
N ASP A 191 9.07 14.73 -3.66
CA ASP A 191 7.99 15.58 -3.12
C ASP A 191 7.42 14.99 -1.81
N ALA A 192 7.25 13.67 -1.76
CA ALA A 192 6.78 12.94 -0.59
C ALA A 192 7.76 13.04 0.59
N LEU A 193 9.05 12.77 0.37
CA LEU A 193 10.11 12.88 1.38
C LEU A 193 10.25 14.32 1.91
N LEU A 194 10.23 15.34 1.05
CA LEU A 194 10.26 16.75 1.44
C LEU A 194 9.04 17.15 2.27
N TRP A 195 7.87 16.59 1.97
CA TRP A 195 6.67 16.81 2.78
C TRP A 195 6.78 16.16 4.17
N ALA A 196 7.34 14.96 4.25
CA ALA A 196 7.55 14.23 5.49
C ALA A 196 8.58 14.93 6.37
N ARG A 197 9.71 15.37 5.80
CA ARG A 197 10.78 16.12 6.51
C ARG A 197 10.24 17.39 7.16
N ARG A 198 9.46 18.20 6.42
CA ARG A 198 8.81 19.41 6.96
C ARG A 198 7.83 19.13 8.11
N ARG A 199 7.42 17.88 8.29
CA ARG A 199 6.51 17.41 9.36
C ARG A 199 7.23 16.68 10.48
N LYS A 200 8.56 16.82 10.57
CA LYS A 200 9.40 16.19 11.61
C LYS A 200 9.29 14.66 11.61
N VAL A 201 9.01 14.06 10.45
CA VAL A 201 9.15 12.60 10.26
C VAL A 201 10.64 12.28 10.24
N THR A 202 11.06 11.27 11.01
CA THR A 202 12.46 10.82 11.08
C THR A 202 12.73 9.66 10.13
N ARG A 203 11.73 8.81 9.89
CA ARG A 203 11.84 7.62 9.04
C ARG A 203 10.64 7.46 8.13
N VAL A 204 10.88 7.20 6.84
CA VAL A 204 9.83 6.86 5.87
C VAL A 204 9.99 5.41 5.46
N LEU A 205 8.91 4.63 5.50
CA LEU A 205 8.85 3.26 5.02
C LEU A 205 8.13 3.19 3.68
N VAL A 206 8.54 2.24 2.86
CA VAL A 206 7.85 1.80 1.65
C VAL A 206 7.99 0.29 1.53
N ASN A 207 7.01 -0.36 0.92
CA ASN A 207 7.14 -1.74 0.50
C ASN A 207 6.81 -1.90 -0.99
N THR A 208 7.37 -2.92 -1.62
CA THR A 208 7.12 -3.29 -3.01
C THR A 208 7.38 -4.79 -3.19
N GLN A 209 6.85 -5.42 -4.23
CA GLN A 209 7.11 -6.84 -4.50
C GLN A 209 8.61 -7.13 -4.64
N THR A 210 9.02 -8.32 -4.23
CA THR A 210 10.43 -8.75 -4.31
C THR A 210 10.99 -8.77 -5.73
N ASP A 211 10.14 -9.02 -6.73
CA ASP A 211 10.46 -9.03 -8.16
C ASP A 211 10.44 -7.63 -8.81
N ASN A 212 9.93 -6.60 -8.12
CA ASN A 212 9.85 -5.23 -8.65
C ASN A 212 11.20 -4.51 -8.59
N GLN A 213 12.15 -5.01 -9.37
CA GLN A 213 13.52 -4.51 -9.43
C GLN A 213 13.61 -3.03 -9.81
N ARG A 214 12.64 -2.55 -10.60
CA ARG A 214 12.53 -1.15 -10.99
C ARG A 214 12.24 -0.24 -9.78
N ALA A 215 11.26 -0.59 -8.96
CA ALA A 215 10.94 0.17 -7.74
C ALA A 215 12.08 0.07 -6.72
N LEU A 216 12.69 -1.11 -6.54
CA LEU A 216 13.83 -1.29 -5.66
C LEU A 216 15.03 -0.41 -6.04
N ARG A 217 15.38 -0.35 -7.33
CA ARG A 217 16.44 0.54 -7.84
C ARG A 217 16.10 2.00 -7.59
N LEU A 218 14.88 2.43 -7.88
CA LEU A 218 14.40 3.78 -7.63
C LEU A 218 14.57 4.18 -6.16
N TYR A 219 14.06 3.36 -5.23
CA TYR A 219 14.12 3.67 -3.80
C TYR A 219 15.57 3.70 -3.30
N LYS A 220 16.41 2.74 -3.70
CA LYS A 220 17.84 2.71 -3.34
C LYS A 220 18.59 3.95 -3.85
N GLN A 221 18.35 4.37 -5.10
CA GLN A 221 18.93 5.59 -5.66
C GLN A 221 18.55 6.85 -4.87
N LEU A 222 17.35 6.86 -4.29
CA LEU A 222 16.84 7.95 -3.47
C LEU A 222 17.22 7.82 -1.99
N GLY A 223 18.12 6.90 -1.62
CA GLY A 223 18.64 6.78 -0.26
C GLY A 223 17.83 5.88 0.68
N PHE A 224 16.85 5.14 0.16
CA PHE A 224 16.22 4.07 0.95
C PHE A 224 17.17 2.87 1.08
N GLN A 225 17.14 2.24 2.25
CA GLN A 225 17.88 1.03 2.57
C GLN A 225 16.91 -0.11 2.88
N LEU A 226 17.28 -1.34 2.54
CA LEU A 226 16.49 -2.51 2.91
C LEU A 226 16.39 -2.61 4.43
N THR A 227 15.22 -2.97 4.93
CA THR A 227 15.06 -3.36 6.33
C THR A 227 15.38 -4.85 6.50
N PRO A 228 15.69 -5.33 7.73
CA PRO A 228 15.95 -6.74 7.97
C PRO A 228 14.78 -7.67 7.68
N THR A 229 13.55 -7.12 7.72
CA THR A 229 12.32 -7.93 7.68
C THR A 229 11.45 -7.62 6.46
N ASP A 230 10.82 -8.67 5.96
CA ASP A 230 9.84 -8.68 4.88
C ASP A 230 8.44 -8.60 5.42
N LEU A 231 7.50 -8.13 4.60
CA LEU A 231 6.10 -8.43 4.84
C LEU A 231 5.69 -9.59 3.95
N VAL A 232 4.75 -10.38 4.45
CA VAL A 232 4.12 -11.47 3.70
C VAL A 232 2.65 -11.14 3.48
N VAL A 233 2.17 -11.39 2.26
CA VAL A 233 0.76 -11.38 1.93
C VAL A 233 0.35 -12.83 1.83
N LEU A 234 -0.71 -13.20 2.53
CA LEU A 234 -1.18 -14.58 2.61
C LEU A 234 -2.50 -14.74 1.89
N THR A 235 -2.72 -15.92 1.33
CA THR A 235 -3.97 -16.33 0.72
C THR A 235 -4.54 -17.59 1.34
N LYS A 236 -5.84 -17.79 1.22
CA LYS A 236 -6.51 -19.05 1.50
C LYS A 236 -7.70 -19.23 0.56
N ASP A 237 -7.69 -20.31 -0.20
CA ASP A 237 -8.84 -20.69 -1.02
C ASP A 237 -9.98 -21.20 -0.13
N LEU A 238 -11.20 -20.88 -0.52
CA LEU A 238 -12.42 -21.29 0.18
C LEU A 238 -13.17 -22.31 -0.70
N PRO A 239 -13.50 -23.50 -0.15
CA PRO A 239 -14.29 -24.50 -0.85
C PRO A 239 -15.75 -24.08 -1.01
#